data_AF-A0A512U6Q6-F1
#
_entry.id   AF-A0A512U6Q6-F1
#
_cell.length_a   1.000
_cell.length_b   1.000
_cell.length_c   1.000
_cell.angle_alpha   90.00
_cell.angle_beta   90.00
_cell.angle_gamma   90.00
#
_symmetry.space_group_name_H-M   'P 1'
#
loop_
_entity.id
_entity.type
_entity.pdbx_description
1 polymer ?
#
loop_
_entity_poly.entity_id
_entity_poly.type
_entity_poly.pdbx_seq_one_letter_code
_entity_poly.pdbx_strand_id
1 'polypeptide(L)'
;MSSLKPSQLPPHGASQAPTQSPTQSPTHPPRESPIAHVPLTGHQTVQEDIAVENIGNKLGHVGLDETTPSSSDAGDTSDESHEDSRDQIPRDQTPQESGVGSTGSHGNTGAEYRGTMVKRLSFFGSFDISPEVLQLKWISDHTSGNVHKDIPTISMLYNQDLTLPEPAQRFIEQSPELAEEARWERLKAAFYSFYPTQIQARAYQVLSNLSVLEASRIIAKKTSQFSHEVILKPTYGRGCDRKDAEELNKELSSMVEVVEKRIAPEINALTTAESTLRKYTSFKLTTTLIFHDPDYKNASQQWRAINQEYQSRTLNVFNLRKCLFHFQHAEATYDPRTQWIHVKTRPLFPHVKESDSLAEKSLQISLFEKDVMGGSSDVLDRETNLQIKEFGDELQTYGQHHFKEFESFHNNDSYEEFEFKYPYTITPDMGLNILGSHLGGDCPSEYWRINSVPQVPQYSQENHEIQVYLNMEQCNKAKHMNPFNMPKPKPQFHFENQTTQFSMPAEVNLRVGSTLRLKDKGFCSNCYAKGHHRRNCTAPKYGFALPVEKSLQKVECPTPNSTIGF
;
A
#
# COMPACT_ATOMS: atom_id res chain seq x y z
N MET A 1 13.55 39.06 44.50
CA MET A 1 14.48 40.20 44.62
C MET A 1 15.82 39.79 44.03
N SER A 2 16.51 40.72 43.36
CA SER A 2 17.83 40.59 42.67
C SER A 2 17.73 39.99 41.26
N SER A 3 17.48 40.77 40.20
CA SER A 3 18.27 41.84 39.54
C SER A 3 19.33 41.29 38.57
N LEU A 4 19.00 41.43 37.28
CA LEU A 4 19.83 41.17 36.11
C LEU A 4 20.87 42.29 35.93
N LYS A 5 22.08 41.93 35.49
CA LYS A 5 23.04 42.87 34.89
C LYS A 5 23.55 42.34 33.54
N PRO A 6 23.63 43.19 32.50
CA PRO A 6 24.17 42.86 31.18
C PRO A 6 25.66 43.24 31.06
N SER A 7 26.39 42.52 30.21
CA SER A 7 27.77 42.87 29.82
C SER A 7 27.82 43.54 28.44
N GLN A 8 28.59 44.61 28.37
CA GLN A 8 28.89 45.43 27.20
C GLN A 8 30.37 45.28 26.77
N LEU A 9 30.59 45.25 25.44
CA LEU A 9 31.68 45.90 24.65
C LEU A 9 33.15 45.41 24.85
N PRO A 10 34.17 45.76 24.00
CA PRO A 10 34.26 46.79 22.93
C PRO A 10 35.06 46.30 21.64
N PRO A 11 35.83 47.11 20.85
CA PRO A 11 35.51 47.49 19.45
C PRO A 11 36.70 47.46 18.42
N HIS A 12 36.46 47.99 17.19
CA HIS A 12 37.41 48.44 16.14
C HIS A 12 38.33 47.38 15.46
N GLY A 13 38.70 47.48 14.18
CA GLY A 13 38.80 48.64 13.30
C GLY A 13 38.87 48.32 11.80
N ALA A 14 38.97 49.40 11.02
CA ALA A 14 38.92 49.47 9.57
C ALA A 14 40.32 49.46 8.92
N SER A 15 40.46 48.94 7.69
CA SER A 15 41.22 49.60 6.61
C SER A 15 41.28 48.84 5.27
N GLN A 16 41.05 49.63 4.21
CA GLN A 16 41.72 49.67 2.90
C GLN A 16 41.28 48.74 1.75
N ALA A 17 40.71 49.40 0.72
CA ALA A 17 40.83 49.09 -0.70
C ALA A 17 42.13 49.75 -1.26
N PRO A 18 42.64 49.50 -2.51
CA PRO A 18 41.87 49.74 -3.76
C PRO A 18 42.25 48.92 -5.04
N THR A 19 41.36 49.00 -6.06
CA THR A 19 41.59 48.97 -7.54
C THR A 19 42.32 47.76 -8.18
N GLN A 20 41.89 47.17 -9.31
CA GLN A 20 41.72 47.75 -10.66
C GLN A 20 40.85 46.85 -11.56
N SER A 21 40.12 47.45 -12.50
CA SER A 21 39.61 46.81 -13.74
C SER A 21 40.64 47.00 -14.87
N PRO A 22 40.61 46.19 -15.93
CA PRO A 22 39.98 46.69 -17.15
C PRO A 22 39.24 45.66 -18.02
N THR A 23 38.28 46.23 -18.75
CA THR A 23 37.47 45.76 -19.88
C THR A 23 38.29 45.14 -21.02
N GLN A 24 37.76 44.08 -21.66
CA GLN A 24 37.60 43.94 -23.13
C GLN A 24 36.96 42.58 -23.51
N SER A 25 35.88 42.64 -24.30
CA SER A 25 35.38 41.60 -25.24
C SER A 25 35.56 42.18 -26.67
N PRO A 26 35.27 41.49 -27.80
CA PRO A 26 34.71 40.14 -28.02
C PRO A 26 35.36 39.34 -29.18
N THR A 27 35.14 38.02 -29.31
CA THR A 27 35.18 37.35 -30.63
C THR A 27 34.40 36.01 -30.66
N HIS A 28 33.50 35.93 -31.64
CA HIS A 28 32.75 34.83 -32.30
C HIS A 28 32.83 33.34 -31.90
N PRO A 29 31.77 32.55 -32.24
CA PRO A 29 31.58 31.17 -31.77
C PRO A 29 32.28 30.13 -32.68
N PRO A 30 32.63 28.94 -32.17
CA PRO A 30 33.08 27.86 -33.02
C PRO A 30 31.90 27.10 -33.64
N ARG A 31 32.00 27.02 -34.96
CA ARG A 31 31.37 26.11 -35.94
C ARG A 31 31.23 24.66 -35.46
N GLU A 32 30.08 24.09 -35.82
CA GLU A 32 29.82 22.66 -36.01
C GLU A 32 30.80 22.02 -37.00
N SER A 33 31.17 20.76 -36.77
CA SER A 33 31.52 19.70 -37.75
C SER A 33 31.86 18.38 -36.98
N PRO A 34 31.91 17.19 -37.61
CA PRO A 34 30.78 16.33 -37.91
C PRO A 34 30.89 14.96 -37.21
N ILE A 35 29.76 14.26 -37.15
CA ILE A 35 29.67 12.86 -36.70
C ILE A 35 30.45 11.96 -37.68
N ALA A 36 31.50 11.31 -37.17
CA ALA A 36 32.19 10.23 -37.86
C ALA A 36 31.69 8.89 -37.29
N HIS A 37 31.07 8.09 -38.15
CA HIS A 37 30.80 6.68 -37.91
C HIS A 37 32.12 5.90 -37.77
N VAL A 38 32.26 5.12 -36.70
CA VAL A 38 33.27 4.06 -36.56
C VAL A 38 32.54 2.73 -36.43
N PRO A 39 32.90 1.69 -37.21
CA PRO A 39 32.27 0.38 -37.15
C PRO A 39 32.86 -0.47 -36.02
N LEU A 40 31.98 -1.12 -35.25
CA LEU A 40 32.35 -2.15 -34.27
C LEU A 40 32.50 -3.50 -35.00
N THR A 41 33.74 -3.89 -35.24
CA THR A 41 34.14 -5.29 -35.48
C THR A 41 34.96 -5.76 -34.29
N GLY A 42 34.64 -6.94 -33.74
CA GLY A 42 35.50 -7.60 -32.76
C GLY A 42 34.79 -8.62 -31.88
N HIS A 43 34.42 -9.75 -32.46
CA HIS A 43 34.15 -10.99 -31.72
C HIS A 43 35.43 -11.43 -30.97
N GLN A 44 35.34 -11.63 -29.66
CA GLN A 44 36.17 -12.59 -28.93
C GLN A 44 35.29 -13.39 -27.99
N THR A 45 35.01 -14.62 -28.40
CA THR A 45 34.48 -15.72 -27.60
C THR A 45 35.55 -16.18 -26.63
N VAL A 46 35.27 -16.08 -25.33
CA VAL A 46 35.96 -16.85 -24.29
C VAL A 46 35.02 -17.99 -23.92
N GLN A 47 35.44 -19.21 -24.24
CA GLN A 47 34.87 -20.46 -23.73
C GLN A 47 35.27 -20.59 -22.25
N GLU A 48 34.29 -20.65 -21.36
CA GLU A 48 34.47 -21.23 -20.03
C GLU A 48 33.66 -22.52 -19.96
N ASP A 49 34.39 -23.63 -19.84
CA ASP A 49 33.87 -24.95 -19.53
C ASP A 49 33.38 -24.96 -18.08
N ILE A 50 32.07 -25.15 -17.88
CA ILE A 50 31.51 -25.48 -16.56
C ILE A 50 30.94 -26.88 -16.63
N ALA A 51 31.54 -27.77 -15.82
CA ALA A 51 31.12 -29.13 -15.60
C ALA A 51 29.73 -29.17 -14.95
N VAL A 52 28.81 -29.92 -15.56
CA VAL A 52 27.47 -30.18 -15.05
C VAL A 52 27.50 -31.49 -14.25
N GLU A 53 27.30 -31.40 -12.94
CA GLU A 53 26.98 -32.57 -12.11
C GLU A 53 25.48 -32.90 -12.26
N ASN A 54 25.24 -34.11 -12.78
CA ASN A 54 23.94 -34.76 -12.89
C ASN A 54 23.39 -35.13 -11.50
N ILE A 55 22.20 -34.66 -11.15
CA ILE A 55 21.36 -35.30 -10.13
C ILE A 55 20.02 -35.65 -10.77
N GLY A 56 19.79 -36.96 -10.88
CA GLY A 56 18.68 -37.57 -11.62
C GLY A 56 17.32 -37.42 -10.96
N ASN A 57 16.33 -37.14 -11.79
CA ASN A 57 14.90 -37.26 -11.50
C ASN A 57 14.50 -38.75 -11.35
N LYS A 58 13.85 -39.10 -10.23
CA LYS A 58 12.97 -40.26 -10.14
C LYS A 58 11.52 -39.77 -10.03
N LEU A 59 10.82 -39.83 -11.15
CA LEU A 59 9.37 -39.68 -11.26
C LEU A 59 8.70 -40.98 -10.78
N GLY A 60 7.86 -40.87 -9.74
CA GLY A 60 6.88 -41.88 -9.35
C GLY A 60 5.50 -41.47 -9.84
N HIS A 61 4.99 -42.21 -10.81
CA HIS A 61 3.65 -42.10 -11.38
C HIS A 61 2.66 -42.85 -10.46
N VAL A 62 1.60 -42.20 -9.97
CA VAL A 62 0.45 -42.90 -9.35
C VAL A 62 -0.82 -42.30 -9.91
N GLY A 63 -1.53 -43.10 -10.71
CA GLY A 63 -2.90 -42.85 -11.15
C GLY A 63 -3.88 -43.18 -10.04
N LEU A 64 -4.96 -42.42 -9.94
CA LEU A 64 -6.10 -42.71 -9.09
C LEU A 64 -7.32 -42.90 -9.99
N ASP A 65 -7.75 -44.17 -10.06
CA ASP A 65 -9.06 -44.57 -10.55
C ASP A 65 -10.12 -44.24 -9.49
N GLU A 66 -11.24 -43.68 -9.96
CA GLU A 66 -12.49 -43.56 -9.23
C GLU A 66 -13.13 -44.94 -9.08
N THR A 67 -13.48 -45.33 -7.85
CA THR A 67 -14.60 -46.25 -7.61
C THR A 67 -15.31 -45.88 -6.31
N THR A 68 -16.59 -45.57 -6.48
CA THR A 68 -17.63 -45.50 -5.46
C THR A 68 -17.76 -46.82 -4.68
N PRO A 69 -18.36 -46.78 -3.48
CA PRO A 69 -19.49 -47.68 -3.29
C PRO A 69 -20.70 -47.04 -2.62
N SER A 70 -21.82 -47.62 -3.04
CA SER A 70 -23.20 -47.37 -2.67
C SER A 70 -23.52 -47.87 -1.26
N SER A 71 -24.51 -47.20 -0.67
CA SER A 71 -25.30 -47.56 0.49
C SER A 71 -26.01 -48.91 0.38
N SER A 72 -26.15 -49.63 1.50
CA SER A 72 -27.45 -50.08 2.07
C SER A 72 -27.27 -50.98 3.32
N ASP A 73 -28.31 -50.94 4.17
CA ASP A 73 -28.78 -51.96 5.12
C ASP A 73 -28.44 -51.93 6.62
N ALA A 74 -29.45 -51.38 7.33
CA ALA A 74 -30.16 -51.76 8.56
C ALA A 74 -29.86 -53.09 9.32
N GLY A 75 -30.11 -53.00 10.64
CA GLY A 75 -30.33 -54.09 11.61
C GLY A 75 -29.56 -53.81 12.92
N ASP A 76 -30.13 -53.18 13.95
CA ASP A 76 -31.13 -53.62 14.96
C ASP A 76 -30.57 -54.60 16.04
N THR A 77 -31.12 -54.46 17.26
CA THR A 77 -30.96 -55.22 18.53
C THR A 77 -29.81 -54.78 19.46
N SER A 78 -30.10 -54.06 20.57
CA SER A 78 -30.37 -54.53 21.96
C SER A 78 -29.09 -55.02 22.67
N ASP A 79 -28.84 -54.89 23.97
CA ASP A 79 -29.60 -54.56 25.17
C ASP A 79 -28.57 -54.41 26.33
N GLU A 80 -29.00 -53.80 27.44
CA GLU A 80 -28.60 -54.11 28.85
C GLU A 80 -27.11 -54.38 29.21
N SER A 81 -26.45 -53.74 30.19
CA SER A 81 -26.86 -53.54 31.58
C SER A 81 -25.64 -53.15 32.46
N HIS A 82 -25.94 -52.51 33.61
CA HIS A 82 -25.30 -52.60 34.95
C HIS A 82 -23.78 -52.34 35.07
N GLU A 83 -23.17 -51.83 36.16
CA GLU A 83 -23.49 -51.22 37.45
C GLU A 83 -22.10 -50.72 37.94
N ASP A 84 -21.96 -49.50 38.42
CA ASP A 84 -21.85 -49.19 39.86
C ASP A 84 -20.58 -49.72 40.54
N SER A 85 -19.68 -48.81 40.97
CA SER A 85 -18.87 -48.95 42.20
C SER A 85 -17.97 -47.75 42.47
N ARG A 86 -18.51 -46.85 43.30
CA ARG A 86 -17.94 -46.25 44.53
C ARG A 86 -16.41 -46.14 44.72
N ASP A 87 -16.04 -44.88 45.01
CA ASP A 87 -15.32 -44.38 46.21
C ASP A 87 -14.17 -45.20 46.80
N GLN A 88 -12.99 -44.58 46.85
CA GLN A 88 -12.29 -44.37 48.12
C GLN A 88 -11.13 -43.34 48.03
N ILE A 89 -11.26 -42.30 48.86
CA ILE A 89 -10.21 -41.39 49.33
C ILE A 89 -9.46 -42.08 50.49
N PRO A 90 -8.12 -41.94 50.59
CA PRO A 90 -7.52 -41.39 51.82
C PRO A 90 -6.39 -40.39 51.49
N ARG A 91 -6.45 -39.14 51.94
CA ARG A 91 -5.93 -38.57 53.21
C ARG A 91 -4.40 -38.61 53.37
N ASP A 92 -3.86 -37.38 53.38
CA ASP A 92 -2.65 -36.85 54.03
C ASP A 92 -1.56 -37.81 54.53
N GLN A 93 -0.33 -37.56 54.04
CA GLN A 93 0.89 -37.59 54.84
C GLN A 93 2.04 -36.85 54.12
N THR A 94 2.48 -35.74 54.69
CA THR A 94 3.83 -35.18 54.51
C THR A 94 4.74 -35.88 55.52
N PRO A 95 5.96 -36.31 55.15
CA PRO A 95 7.14 -35.60 55.65
C PRO A 95 8.38 -35.59 54.71
N GLN A 96 9.12 -34.48 54.83
CA GLN A 96 10.58 -34.27 54.71
C GLN A 96 11.47 -35.03 53.70
N GLU A 97 12.20 -34.21 52.95
CA GLU A 97 13.60 -34.29 52.51
C GLU A 97 14.37 -35.61 52.74
N SER A 98 14.79 -36.25 51.65
CA SER A 98 16.22 -36.44 51.31
C SER A 98 16.41 -37.28 50.03
N GLY A 99 17.21 -36.75 49.10
CA GLY A 99 18.25 -37.51 48.41
C GLY A 99 17.89 -38.53 47.32
N VAL A 100 18.28 -38.16 46.09
CA VAL A 100 18.92 -39.03 45.07
C VAL A 100 18.01 -39.92 44.20
N GLY A 101 17.92 -39.52 42.92
CA GLY A 101 18.02 -40.45 41.79
C GLY A 101 16.73 -41.04 41.25
N SER A 102 16.13 -40.37 40.26
CA SER A 102 15.51 -41.09 39.14
C SER A 102 15.41 -40.22 37.88
N THR A 103 16.22 -40.64 36.92
CA THR A 103 16.04 -40.53 35.47
C THR A 103 14.60 -40.76 35.04
N GLY A 104 14.10 -39.91 34.13
CA GLY A 104 12.85 -40.17 33.42
C GLY A 104 11.86 -39.01 33.35
N SER A 105 12.31 -37.76 33.34
CA SER A 105 11.47 -36.70 32.80
C SER A 105 11.67 -36.67 31.30
N HIS A 106 10.68 -37.17 30.55
CA HIS A 106 10.51 -36.85 29.14
C HIS A 106 10.46 -35.32 29.05
N GLY A 107 11.62 -34.74 28.77
CA GLY A 107 11.77 -33.35 28.41
C GLY A 107 10.82 -33.09 27.26
N ASN A 108 9.72 -32.42 27.59
CA ASN A 108 9.00 -31.60 26.65
C ASN A 108 10.04 -30.55 26.24
N THR A 109 10.83 -30.85 25.20
CA THR A 109 11.75 -29.92 24.58
C THR A 109 10.88 -28.86 23.91
N GLY A 110 10.29 -27.99 24.73
CA GLY A 110 9.67 -26.77 24.29
C GLY A 110 10.74 -26.07 23.48
N ALA A 111 10.49 -25.92 22.19
CA ALA A 111 11.42 -25.33 21.27
C ALA A 111 11.94 -24.03 21.89
N GLU A 112 13.23 -24.02 22.21
CA GLU A 112 13.85 -22.90 22.89
C GLU A 112 13.71 -21.68 21.97
N TYR A 113 13.13 -20.59 22.50
CA TYR A 113 12.99 -19.34 21.75
C TYR A 113 14.36 -18.93 21.23
N ARG A 114 14.49 -18.80 19.90
CA ARG A 114 15.78 -18.54 19.24
C ARG A 114 16.22 -17.07 19.31
N GLY A 115 15.37 -16.19 19.79
CA GLY A 115 15.68 -14.77 19.96
C GLY A 115 16.42 -14.47 21.26
N THR A 116 16.65 -13.19 21.51
CA THR A 116 17.25 -12.68 22.75
C THR A 116 16.49 -13.21 23.98
N MET A 117 17.19 -13.71 25.00
CA MET A 117 16.50 -14.15 26.22
C MET A 117 15.80 -12.97 26.90
N VAL A 118 14.49 -13.11 27.10
CA VAL A 118 13.62 -12.07 27.66
C VAL A 118 12.91 -12.54 28.91
N LYS A 119 12.49 -11.59 29.76
CA LYS A 119 11.59 -11.89 30.87
C LYS A 119 10.21 -12.21 30.32
N ARG A 120 9.52 -13.15 30.98
CA ARG A 120 8.13 -13.52 30.67
C ARG A 120 7.19 -12.32 30.82
N LEU A 121 6.12 -12.29 30.05
CA LEU A 121 5.10 -11.25 30.10
C LEU A 121 4.51 -11.07 31.51
N SER A 122 4.35 -12.17 32.26
CA SER A 122 3.86 -12.16 33.65
C SER A 122 4.74 -11.40 34.63
N PHE A 123 6.00 -11.09 34.27
CA PHE A 123 6.89 -10.28 35.11
C PHE A 123 6.48 -8.80 35.12
N PHE A 124 5.77 -8.34 34.10
CA PHE A 124 5.40 -6.93 33.93
C PHE A 124 4.04 -6.60 34.53
N GLY A 125 3.14 -7.58 34.66
CA GLY A 125 1.81 -7.42 35.24
C GLY A 125 0.86 -8.56 34.88
N SER A 126 -0.41 -8.38 35.25
CA SER A 126 -1.56 -9.21 34.83
C SER A 126 -2.42 -8.46 33.83
N PHE A 127 -3.22 -9.21 33.05
CA PHE A 127 -4.04 -8.68 31.97
C PHE A 127 -5.42 -9.30 32.00
N ASP A 128 -6.44 -8.49 31.74
CA ASP A 128 -7.80 -8.97 31.56
C ASP A 128 -8.08 -9.16 30.07
N ILE A 129 -8.33 -10.42 29.68
CA ILE A 129 -8.71 -10.79 28.32
C ILE A 129 -10.18 -11.18 28.35
N SER A 130 -10.97 -10.50 27.53
CA SER A 130 -12.41 -10.72 27.42
C SER A 130 -12.73 -12.15 26.93
N PRO A 131 -13.84 -12.76 27.43
CA PRO A 131 -14.24 -14.10 27.03
C PRO A 131 -14.49 -14.24 25.52
N GLU A 132 -14.94 -13.17 24.86
CA GLU A 132 -15.18 -13.13 23.43
C GLU A 132 -13.88 -13.32 22.64
N VAL A 133 -12.80 -12.67 23.08
CA VAL A 133 -11.48 -12.82 22.46
C VAL A 133 -10.95 -14.24 22.65
N LEU A 134 -11.14 -14.85 23.83
CA LEU A 134 -10.72 -16.25 24.07
C LEU A 134 -11.37 -17.25 23.12
N GLN A 135 -12.52 -16.92 22.52
CA GLN A 135 -13.25 -17.76 21.58
C GLN A 135 -12.84 -17.55 20.12
N LEU A 136 -12.03 -16.52 19.82
CA LEU A 136 -11.59 -16.23 18.46
C LEU A 136 -10.68 -17.34 17.92
N LYS A 137 -10.95 -17.78 16.69
CA LYS A 137 -10.06 -18.69 15.97
C LYS A 137 -8.97 -17.87 15.30
N TRP A 138 -7.76 -17.93 15.84
CA TRP A 138 -6.58 -17.28 15.29
C TRP A 138 -5.67 -18.27 14.58
N ILE A 139 -4.97 -17.75 13.58
CA ILE A 139 -3.91 -18.48 12.89
C ILE A 139 -2.67 -18.44 13.76
N SER A 140 -2.50 -19.49 14.57
CA SER A 140 -1.34 -19.67 15.45
C SER A 140 -0.06 -20.09 14.71
N ASP A 141 -0.16 -20.47 13.42
CA ASP A 141 0.82 -21.29 12.71
C ASP A 141 1.38 -20.67 11.40
N HIS A 142 0.92 -19.49 10.96
CA HIS A 142 1.53 -18.74 9.85
C HIS A 142 2.56 -17.69 10.28
N THR A 143 2.94 -17.65 11.55
CA THR A 143 4.24 -17.10 11.95
C THR A 143 5.25 -18.23 11.84
N SER A 144 6.30 -18.04 11.05
CA SER A 144 7.49 -18.91 11.04
C SER A 144 7.79 -19.45 12.44
N GLY A 145 7.94 -20.76 12.59
CA GLY A 145 8.05 -21.44 13.88
C GLY A 145 9.06 -20.82 14.88
N ASN A 146 8.84 -21.15 16.15
CA ASN A 146 9.59 -20.70 17.34
C ASN A 146 9.34 -19.24 17.78
N VAL A 147 8.07 -18.79 17.81
CA VAL A 147 7.69 -17.53 18.48
C VAL A 147 7.82 -17.64 20.00
N HIS A 148 8.02 -16.52 20.69
CA HIS A 148 8.04 -16.54 22.15
C HIS A 148 6.68 -17.01 22.71
N LYS A 149 6.70 -17.85 23.76
CA LYS A 149 5.49 -18.49 24.32
C LYS A 149 4.39 -17.54 24.82
N ASP A 150 4.74 -16.29 25.09
CA ASP A 150 3.80 -15.26 25.56
C ASP A 150 3.22 -14.43 24.39
N ILE A 151 3.67 -14.63 23.15
CA ILE A 151 3.12 -13.98 21.95
C ILE A 151 1.65 -14.32 21.69
N PRO A 152 1.15 -15.55 21.93
CA PRO A 152 -0.29 -15.81 21.86
C PRO A 152 -1.11 -14.86 22.76
N THR A 153 -0.61 -14.53 23.95
CA THR A 153 -1.24 -13.55 24.84
C THR A 153 -1.20 -12.15 24.26
N ILE A 154 -0.08 -11.74 23.66
CA ILE A 154 0.03 -10.46 22.94
C ILE A 154 -0.96 -10.39 21.77
N SER A 155 -1.11 -11.48 21.03
CA SER A 155 -2.09 -11.59 19.94
C SER A 155 -3.52 -11.41 20.46
N MET A 156 -3.89 -12.08 21.55
CA MET A 156 -5.20 -11.89 22.20
C MET A 156 -5.42 -10.43 22.62
N LEU A 157 -4.42 -9.78 23.23
CA LEU A 157 -4.52 -8.38 23.60
C LEU A 157 -4.74 -7.48 22.38
N TYR A 158 -4.04 -7.71 21.27
CA TYR A 158 -4.27 -6.94 20.04
C TYR A 158 -5.65 -7.15 19.41
N ASN A 159 -6.23 -8.35 19.53
CA ASN A 159 -7.59 -8.61 19.07
C ASN A 159 -8.65 -7.93 19.95
N GLN A 160 -8.32 -7.64 21.21
CA GLN A 160 -9.18 -6.85 22.09
C GLN A 160 -9.04 -5.35 21.81
N ASP A 161 -7.81 -4.86 21.71
CA ASP A 161 -7.47 -3.47 21.41
C ASP A 161 -6.13 -3.41 20.68
N LEU A 162 -6.07 -2.70 19.55
CA LEU A 162 -4.85 -2.52 18.78
C LEU A 162 -3.76 -1.75 19.56
N THR A 163 -4.12 -1.13 20.68
CA THR A 163 -3.21 -0.51 21.65
C THR A 163 -2.98 -1.46 22.82
N LEU A 164 -1.75 -1.92 22.99
CA LEU A 164 -1.41 -2.78 24.12
C LEU A 164 -1.43 -2.02 25.45
N PRO A 165 -1.79 -2.67 26.57
CA PRO A 165 -1.58 -2.13 27.90
C PRO A 165 -0.07 -1.97 28.19
N GLU A 166 0.29 -0.99 29.03
CA GLU A 166 1.68 -0.62 29.33
C GLU A 166 2.58 -1.82 29.73
N PRO A 167 2.15 -2.79 30.55
CA PRO A 167 2.99 -3.94 30.88
C PRO A 167 3.31 -4.83 29.67
N ALA A 168 2.39 -4.95 28.71
CA ALA A 168 2.61 -5.71 27.49
C ALA A 168 3.52 -4.94 26.52
N GLN A 169 3.43 -3.60 26.48
CA GLN A 169 4.38 -2.76 25.75
C GLN A 169 5.81 -2.94 26.29
N ARG A 170 5.98 -2.85 27.61
CA ARG A 170 7.29 -3.08 28.26
C ARG A 170 7.85 -4.48 28.00
N PHE A 171 6.98 -5.48 27.85
CA PHE A 171 7.40 -6.83 27.48
C PHE A 171 7.98 -6.90 26.06
N ILE A 172 7.31 -6.30 25.06
CA ILE A 172 7.75 -6.35 23.66
C ILE A 172 8.97 -5.47 23.39
N GLU A 173 9.17 -4.41 24.16
CA GLU A 173 10.33 -3.50 24.08
C GLU A 173 11.65 -4.13 24.53
N GLN A 174 11.61 -5.33 25.14
CA GLN A 174 12.81 -6.01 25.62
C GLN A 174 13.77 -6.42 24.49
N SER A 175 13.27 -6.68 23.29
CA SER A 175 14.13 -7.04 22.16
C SER A 175 13.51 -6.69 20.80
N PRO A 176 14.33 -6.42 19.77
CA PRO A 176 13.84 -6.18 18.41
C PRO A 176 13.06 -7.37 17.84
N GLU A 177 13.45 -8.60 18.17
CA GLU A 177 12.75 -9.81 17.69
C GLU A 177 11.34 -9.91 18.26
N LEU A 178 11.14 -9.61 19.54
CA LEU A 178 9.81 -9.57 20.14
C LEU A 178 8.96 -8.43 19.57
N ALA A 179 9.56 -7.26 19.37
CA ALA A 179 8.87 -6.13 18.76
C ALA A 179 8.37 -6.48 17.35
N GLU A 180 9.17 -7.22 16.58
CA GLU A 180 8.80 -7.71 15.26
C GLU A 180 7.70 -8.79 15.30
N GLU A 181 7.79 -9.74 16.23
CA GLU A 181 6.72 -10.73 16.45
C GLU A 181 5.40 -10.06 16.83
N ALA A 182 5.44 -9.13 17.78
CA ALA A 182 4.28 -8.34 18.21
C ALA A 182 3.72 -7.47 17.08
N ARG A 183 4.58 -6.86 16.26
CA ARG A 183 4.18 -6.13 15.04
C ARG A 183 3.32 -7.01 14.17
N TRP A 184 3.76 -8.24 13.88
CA TRP A 184 2.99 -9.17 13.06
C TRP A 184 1.67 -9.61 13.69
N GLU A 185 1.62 -9.84 14.99
CA GLU A 185 0.34 -10.12 15.67
C GLU A 185 -0.63 -8.93 15.59
N ARG A 186 -0.12 -7.70 15.68
CA ARG A 186 -0.92 -6.50 15.46
C ARG A 186 -1.47 -6.42 14.03
N LEU A 187 -0.67 -6.76 13.03
CA LEU A 187 -1.14 -6.80 11.63
C LEU A 187 -2.22 -7.84 11.42
N LYS A 188 -2.08 -9.04 12.01
CA LYS A 188 -3.13 -10.06 11.95
C LYS A 188 -4.43 -9.57 12.60
N ALA A 189 -4.34 -8.99 13.78
CA ALA A 189 -5.51 -8.46 14.48
C ALA A 189 -6.20 -7.36 13.64
N ALA A 190 -5.44 -6.42 13.08
CA ALA A 190 -5.96 -5.41 12.16
C ALA A 190 -6.59 -6.04 10.90
N PHE A 191 -5.93 -7.02 10.31
CA PHE A 191 -6.45 -7.75 9.15
C PHE A 191 -7.81 -8.40 9.45
N TYR A 192 -8.00 -9.02 10.62
CA TYR A 192 -9.28 -9.63 10.97
C TYR A 192 -10.34 -8.59 11.34
N SER A 193 -9.96 -7.52 12.02
CA SER A 193 -10.89 -6.43 12.38
C SER A 193 -11.46 -5.72 11.16
N PHE A 194 -10.76 -5.80 10.02
CA PHE A 194 -11.24 -5.29 8.74
C PHE A 194 -12.47 -6.01 8.19
N TYR A 195 -12.77 -7.22 8.68
CA TYR A 195 -13.88 -8.01 8.21
C TYR A 195 -14.98 -8.09 9.28
N PRO A 196 -16.27 -8.03 8.88
CA PRO A 196 -17.37 -8.44 9.74
C PRO A 196 -17.15 -9.87 10.28
N THR A 197 -17.61 -10.14 11.50
CA THR A 197 -17.40 -11.42 12.20
C THR A 197 -17.78 -12.64 11.35
N GLN A 198 -18.84 -12.56 10.56
CA GLN A 198 -19.29 -13.65 9.67
C GLN A 198 -18.32 -13.94 8.51
N ILE A 199 -17.45 -12.99 8.13
CA ILE A 199 -16.43 -13.16 7.08
C ILE A 199 -15.09 -13.59 7.70
N GLN A 200 -14.79 -13.23 8.95
CA GLN A 200 -13.53 -13.56 9.61
C GLN A 200 -13.24 -15.07 9.60
N ALA A 201 -14.23 -15.91 9.92
CA ALA A 201 -14.08 -17.36 9.90
C ALA A 201 -13.72 -17.91 8.51
N ARG A 202 -14.26 -17.30 7.45
CA ARG A 202 -13.94 -17.66 6.06
C ARG A 202 -12.55 -17.19 5.66
N ALA A 203 -12.19 -15.96 6.03
CA ALA A 203 -10.84 -15.43 5.81
C ALA A 203 -9.80 -16.31 6.49
N TYR A 204 -10.03 -16.69 7.75
CA TYR A 204 -9.24 -17.67 8.50
C TYR A 204 -9.10 -18.97 7.70
N GLN A 205 -10.22 -19.61 7.33
CA GLN A 205 -10.20 -20.89 6.61
C GLN A 205 -9.42 -20.79 5.29
N VAL A 206 -9.57 -19.70 4.53
CA VAL A 206 -8.85 -19.54 3.27
C VAL A 206 -7.37 -19.35 3.50
N LEU A 207 -6.96 -18.49 4.45
CA LEU A 207 -5.56 -18.28 4.76
C LEU A 207 -4.90 -19.56 5.30
N SER A 208 -5.59 -20.33 6.15
CA SER A 208 -5.12 -21.63 6.67
C SER A 208 -4.85 -22.67 5.60
N ASN A 209 -5.43 -22.53 4.41
CA ASN A 209 -5.18 -23.42 3.27
C ASN A 209 -4.04 -22.93 2.35
N LEU A 210 -3.44 -21.78 2.63
CA LEU A 210 -2.32 -21.23 1.88
C LEU A 210 -0.99 -21.59 2.56
N SER A 211 0.11 -21.43 1.83
CA SER A 211 1.42 -21.47 2.46
C SER A 211 1.60 -20.27 3.41
N VAL A 212 2.45 -20.45 4.43
CA VAL A 212 2.80 -19.39 5.40
C VAL A 212 3.24 -18.09 4.71
N LEU A 213 4.05 -18.22 3.66
CA LEU A 213 4.55 -17.10 2.86
C LEU A 213 3.41 -16.37 2.13
N GLU A 214 2.50 -17.10 1.48
CA GLU A 214 1.36 -16.50 0.78
C GLU A 214 0.38 -15.82 1.72
N ALA A 215 0.06 -16.45 2.85
CA ALA A 215 -0.80 -15.87 3.87
C ALA A 215 -0.18 -14.57 4.44
N SER A 216 1.13 -14.58 4.73
CA SER A 216 1.85 -13.40 5.22
C SER A 216 1.85 -12.26 4.21
N ARG A 217 2.06 -12.55 2.91
CA ARG A 217 1.98 -11.57 1.82
C ARG A 217 0.58 -10.96 1.70
N ILE A 218 -0.47 -11.75 1.84
CA ILE A 218 -1.86 -11.26 1.82
C ILE A 218 -2.11 -10.33 3.00
N ILE A 219 -1.73 -10.74 4.21
CA ILE A 219 -1.90 -9.92 5.43
C ILE A 219 -1.16 -8.60 5.27
N ALA A 220 0.15 -8.63 4.97
CA ALA A 220 0.97 -7.43 4.78
C ALA A 220 0.36 -6.50 3.72
N LYS A 221 -0.04 -7.02 2.57
CA LYS A 221 -0.67 -6.24 1.50
C LYS A 221 -1.99 -5.60 1.95
N LYS A 222 -2.80 -6.31 2.73
CA LYS A 222 -4.11 -5.84 3.18
C LYS A 222 -3.99 -4.86 4.35
N THR A 223 -2.90 -4.89 5.11
CA THR A 223 -2.64 -4.02 6.25
C THR A 223 -1.60 -2.94 5.98
N SER A 224 -1.07 -2.85 4.76
CA SER A 224 0.02 -1.92 4.42
C SER A 224 -0.35 -0.46 4.69
N GLN A 225 -1.57 -0.05 4.30
CA GLN A 225 -2.09 1.28 4.57
C GLN A 225 -2.23 1.56 6.08
N PHE A 226 -2.70 0.60 6.86
CA PHE A 226 -2.76 0.69 8.34
C PHE A 226 -1.37 0.85 8.98
N SER A 227 -0.36 0.21 8.41
CA SER A 227 1.03 0.32 8.87
C SER A 227 1.78 1.54 8.33
N HIS A 228 1.16 2.30 7.44
CA HIS A 228 1.80 3.36 6.66
C HIS A 228 2.99 2.85 5.83
N GLU A 229 2.81 1.67 5.23
CA GLU A 229 3.81 0.96 4.44
C GLU A 229 3.35 0.85 2.98
N VAL A 230 4.32 0.93 2.07
CA VAL A 230 4.18 0.51 0.68
C VAL A 230 4.98 -0.77 0.50
N ILE A 231 4.32 -1.82 0.04
CA ILE A 231 4.95 -3.12 -0.22
C ILE A 231 5.53 -3.12 -1.63
N LEU A 232 6.81 -3.39 -1.74
CA LEU A 232 7.52 -3.47 -3.01
C LEU A 232 7.72 -4.93 -3.37
N LYS A 233 7.06 -5.34 -4.46
CA LYS A 233 7.19 -6.69 -5.00
C LYS A 233 8.26 -6.68 -6.08
N PRO A 234 9.23 -7.62 -6.06
CA PRO A 234 10.23 -7.70 -7.11
C PRO A 234 9.57 -8.00 -8.46
N THR A 235 10.02 -7.29 -9.48
CA THR A 235 9.66 -7.56 -10.87
C THR A 235 10.29 -8.89 -11.33
N TYR A 236 9.63 -9.61 -12.24
CA TYR A 236 10.16 -10.83 -12.88
C TYR A 236 10.43 -12.05 -11.99
N GLY A 237 9.83 -12.15 -10.81
CA GLY A 237 9.99 -13.33 -9.97
C GLY A 237 11.41 -13.54 -9.44
N ARG A 238 12.29 -12.53 -9.57
CA ARG A 238 13.55 -12.48 -8.83
C ARG A 238 13.22 -12.44 -7.34
N GLY A 239 13.99 -13.15 -6.52
CA GLY A 239 13.96 -12.93 -5.07
C GLY A 239 14.47 -11.53 -4.74
N CYS A 240 14.09 -11.03 -3.57
CA CYS A 240 14.74 -9.85 -3.01
C CYS A 240 15.33 -10.19 -1.64
N ASP A 241 16.29 -9.39 -1.20
CA ASP A 241 16.99 -9.60 0.06
C ASP A 241 17.24 -8.28 0.81
N ARG A 242 18.00 -8.38 1.90
CA ARG A 242 18.36 -7.24 2.75
C ARG A 242 19.24 -6.22 2.01
N LYS A 243 20.09 -6.66 1.07
CA LYS A 243 20.96 -5.76 0.31
C LYS A 243 20.12 -4.89 -0.63
N ASP A 244 19.07 -5.45 -1.22
CA ASP A 244 18.14 -4.65 -2.02
C ASP A 244 17.48 -3.53 -1.17
N ALA A 245 17.10 -3.81 0.08
CA ALA A 245 16.59 -2.79 1.00
C ALA A 245 17.63 -1.68 1.28
N GLU A 246 18.89 -2.05 1.49
CA GLU A 246 19.98 -1.11 1.74
C GLU A 246 20.23 -0.19 0.53
N GLU A 247 20.20 -0.71 -0.69
CA GLU A 247 20.33 0.09 -1.91
C GLU A 247 19.12 1.01 -2.12
N LEU A 248 17.89 0.54 -1.85
CA LEU A 248 16.70 1.38 -1.92
C LEU A 248 16.75 2.54 -0.92
N ASN A 249 17.30 2.35 0.29
CA ASN A 249 17.49 3.44 1.26
C ASN A 249 18.50 4.50 0.78
N LYS A 250 19.58 4.09 0.11
CA LYS A 250 20.52 5.03 -0.53
C LYS A 250 19.82 5.82 -1.63
N GLU A 251 18.98 5.15 -2.40
CA GLU A 251 18.24 5.78 -3.49
C GLU A 251 17.15 6.74 -2.98
N LEU A 252 16.44 6.41 -1.90
CA LEU A 252 15.49 7.30 -1.21
C LEU A 252 16.14 8.65 -0.85
N SER A 253 17.39 8.61 -0.35
CA SER A 253 18.15 9.83 -0.06
C SER A 253 18.42 10.67 -1.32
N SER A 254 18.68 10.02 -2.45
CA SER A 254 18.85 10.71 -3.74
C SER A 254 17.52 11.29 -4.26
N MET A 255 16.40 10.62 -4.00
CA MET A 255 15.06 11.09 -4.37
C MET A 255 14.68 12.36 -3.59
N VAL A 256 15.06 12.47 -2.31
CA VAL A 256 14.91 13.71 -1.51
C VAL A 256 15.55 14.88 -2.25
N GLU A 257 16.81 14.76 -2.68
CA GLU A 257 17.50 15.84 -3.40
C GLU A 257 16.81 16.21 -4.72
N VAL A 258 16.30 15.22 -5.44
CA VAL A 258 15.58 15.44 -6.71
C VAL A 258 14.31 16.25 -6.47
N VAL A 259 13.54 15.92 -5.43
CA VAL A 259 12.32 16.66 -5.08
C VAL A 259 12.65 18.07 -4.61
N GLU A 260 13.66 18.25 -3.76
CA GLU A 260 14.11 19.58 -3.30
C GLU A 260 14.48 20.50 -4.46
N LYS A 261 15.24 19.99 -5.45
CA LYS A 261 15.63 20.73 -6.66
C LYS A 261 14.42 21.13 -7.52
N ARG A 262 13.30 20.41 -7.44
CA ARG A 262 12.05 20.73 -8.19
C ARG A 262 11.17 21.76 -7.47
N ILE A 263 11.24 21.86 -6.15
CA ILE A 263 10.39 22.76 -5.37
C ILE A 263 10.68 24.24 -5.70
N ALA A 264 11.95 24.64 -5.76
CA ALA A 264 12.30 26.05 -5.97
C ALA A 264 11.81 26.61 -7.33
N PRO A 265 11.98 25.93 -8.48
CA PRO A 265 11.40 26.35 -9.74
C PRO A 265 9.86 26.49 -9.70
N GLU A 266 9.16 25.54 -9.07
CA GLU A 266 7.69 25.59 -8.96
C GLU A 266 7.22 26.76 -8.08
N ILE A 267 7.92 27.08 -7.00
CA ILE A 267 7.63 28.27 -6.18
C ILE A 267 7.83 29.56 -6.98
N ASN A 268 8.88 29.63 -7.81
CA ASN A 268 9.12 30.80 -8.67
C ASN A 268 8.01 30.95 -9.73
N ALA A 269 7.56 29.84 -10.32
CA ALA A 269 6.44 29.82 -11.26
C ALA A 269 5.14 30.26 -10.57
N LEU A 270 4.85 29.74 -9.37
CA LEU A 270 3.70 30.13 -8.56
C LEU A 270 3.73 31.64 -8.24
N THR A 271 4.88 32.17 -7.81
CA THR A 271 5.06 33.60 -7.51
C THR A 271 4.78 34.48 -8.74
N THR A 272 5.17 34.00 -9.93
CA THR A 272 4.92 34.69 -11.20
C THR A 272 3.43 34.70 -11.56
N ALA A 273 2.75 33.56 -11.39
CA ALA A 273 1.30 33.45 -11.58
C ALA A 273 0.54 34.36 -10.60
N GLU A 274 0.93 34.35 -9.31
CA GLU A 274 0.34 35.22 -8.28
C GLU A 274 0.55 36.71 -8.61
N SER A 275 1.76 37.11 -8.99
CA SER A 275 2.06 38.49 -9.41
C SER A 275 1.20 38.94 -10.59
N THR A 276 0.90 38.01 -11.51
CA THR A 276 0.00 38.27 -12.64
C THR A 276 -1.45 38.43 -12.18
N LEU A 277 -1.93 37.58 -11.27
CA LEU A 277 -3.25 37.70 -10.65
C LEU A 277 -3.41 38.99 -9.83
N ARG A 278 -2.34 39.47 -9.20
CA ARG A 278 -2.36 40.72 -8.43
C ARG A 278 -2.80 41.93 -9.26
N LYS A 279 -2.62 41.89 -10.60
CA LYS A 279 -3.11 42.93 -11.52
C LYS A 279 -4.64 43.04 -11.55
N TYR A 280 -5.36 42.00 -11.12
CA TYR A 280 -6.82 41.90 -11.10
C TYR A 280 -7.44 42.11 -9.70
N THR A 281 -6.65 42.53 -8.69
CA THR A 281 -7.08 42.62 -7.29
C THR A 281 -7.94 43.84 -6.94
N SER A 282 -8.20 44.73 -7.91
CA SER A 282 -9.04 45.91 -7.71
C SER A 282 -10.11 46.02 -8.78
N PHE A 283 -11.35 46.29 -8.36
CA PHE A 283 -12.42 46.67 -9.26
C PHE A 283 -12.17 48.10 -9.74
N LYS A 284 -11.65 48.25 -10.95
CA LYS A 284 -11.50 49.57 -11.59
C LYS A 284 -12.74 49.85 -12.42
N LEU A 285 -13.55 50.83 -12.02
CA LEU A 285 -14.58 51.38 -12.90
C LEU A 285 -13.84 52.06 -14.06
N THR A 286 -13.82 51.44 -15.23
CA THR A 286 -13.32 52.11 -16.44
C THR A 286 -14.49 52.90 -17.01
N THR A 287 -14.53 54.19 -16.71
CA THR A 287 -15.61 55.11 -17.08
C THR A 287 -15.74 55.35 -18.60
N THR A 288 -14.94 54.68 -19.43
CA THR A 288 -14.77 55.05 -20.85
C THR A 288 -14.43 53.89 -21.80
N LEU A 289 -14.86 52.66 -21.51
CA LEU A 289 -14.69 51.55 -22.47
C LEU A 289 -16.02 50.91 -22.82
N ILE A 290 -16.53 51.23 -24.00
CA ILE A 290 -17.47 50.37 -24.73
C ILE A 290 -16.63 49.15 -25.16
N PHE A 291 -16.60 48.11 -24.32
CA PHE A 291 -16.00 46.84 -24.72
C PHE A 291 -16.90 46.19 -25.77
N HIS A 292 -16.34 45.75 -26.89
CA HIS A 292 -17.06 44.86 -27.80
C HIS A 292 -17.05 43.44 -27.18
N ASP A 293 -18.12 42.65 -27.39
CA ASP A 293 -18.27 41.27 -26.87
C ASP A 293 -17.02 40.36 -27.01
N PRO A 294 -16.24 40.41 -28.11
CA PRO A 294 -15.00 39.63 -28.24
C PRO A 294 -13.93 39.99 -27.19
N ASP A 295 -13.85 41.25 -26.78
CA ASP A 295 -12.85 41.74 -25.83
C ASP A 295 -13.13 41.22 -24.41
N TYR A 296 -14.41 41.17 -24.02
CA TYR A 296 -14.84 40.57 -22.76
C TYR A 296 -14.51 39.07 -22.72
N LYS A 297 -14.78 38.34 -23.82
CA LYS A 297 -14.50 36.91 -23.89
C LYS A 297 -13.00 36.63 -23.77
N ASN A 298 -12.17 37.36 -24.51
CA ASN A 298 -10.71 37.20 -24.47
C ASN A 298 -10.15 37.54 -23.08
N ALA A 299 -10.55 38.65 -22.47
CA ALA A 299 -10.12 39.03 -21.13
C ALA A 299 -10.55 37.99 -20.07
N SER A 300 -11.79 37.49 -20.16
CA SER A 300 -12.31 36.45 -19.27
C SER A 300 -11.58 35.11 -19.44
N GLN A 301 -11.21 34.75 -20.67
CA GLN A 301 -10.42 33.55 -20.96
C GLN A 301 -9.00 33.67 -20.40
N GLN A 302 -8.35 34.82 -20.57
CA GLN A 302 -7.02 35.08 -20.01
C GLN A 302 -7.04 35.00 -18.49
N TRP A 303 -8.01 35.66 -17.84
CA TRP A 303 -8.16 35.58 -16.38
C TRP A 303 -8.36 34.14 -15.90
N ARG A 304 -9.23 33.37 -16.57
CA ARG A 304 -9.43 31.94 -16.26
C ARG A 304 -8.15 31.13 -16.41
N ALA A 305 -7.40 31.32 -17.49
CA ALA A 305 -6.15 30.61 -17.74
C ALA A 305 -5.11 30.90 -16.65
N ILE A 306 -4.94 32.16 -16.27
CA ILE A 306 -3.99 32.57 -15.21
C ILE A 306 -4.43 31.99 -13.85
N ASN A 307 -5.73 32.02 -13.54
CA ASN A 307 -6.25 31.46 -12.29
C ASN A 307 -6.07 29.93 -12.23
N GLN A 308 -6.33 29.23 -13.34
CA GLN A 308 -6.09 27.79 -13.45
C GLN A 308 -4.60 27.46 -13.31
N GLU A 309 -3.71 28.26 -13.91
CA GLU A 309 -2.27 28.10 -13.74
C GLU A 309 -1.87 28.28 -12.26
N TYR A 310 -2.34 29.33 -11.59
CA TYR A 310 -2.07 29.55 -10.16
C TYR A 310 -2.55 28.38 -9.29
N GLN A 311 -3.77 27.88 -9.52
CA GLN A 311 -4.32 26.72 -8.80
C GLN A 311 -3.49 25.45 -9.04
N SER A 312 -3.13 25.18 -10.31
CA SER A 312 -2.30 24.03 -10.66
C SER A 312 -0.91 24.11 -10.03
N ARG A 313 -0.26 25.28 -10.06
CA ARG A 313 1.04 25.50 -9.42
C ARG A 313 0.97 25.36 -7.91
N THR A 314 -0.10 25.85 -7.28
CA THR A 314 -0.33 25.68 -5.84
C THR A 314 -0.43 24.21 -5.47
N LEU A 315 -1.21 23.43 -6.22
CA LEU A 315 -1.35 21.99 -6.02
C LEU A 315 -0.02 21.25 -6.26
N ASN A 316 0.76 21.64 -7.27
CA ASN A 316 2.07 21.04 -7.55
C ASN A 316 3.05 21.29 -6.40
N VAL A 317 3.13 22.52 -5.87
CA VAL A 317 4.00 22.83 -4.73
C VAL A 317 3.56 22.04 -3.48
N PHE A 318 2.25 21.93 -3.25
CA PHE A 318 1.70 21.09 -2.18
C PHE A 318 2.16 19.64 -2.31
N ASN A 319 1.95 19.03 -3.48
CA ASN A 319 2.32 17.63 -3.72
C ASN A 319 3.82 17.41 -3.59
N LEU A 320 4.66 18.33 -4.09
CA LEU A 320 6.11 18.22 -3.94
C LEU A 320 6.57 18.31 -2.47
N ARG A 321 5.95 19.17 -1.66
CA ARG A 321 6.26 19.27 -0.22
C ARG A 321 5.86 18.00 0.54
N LYS A 322 4.67 17.47 0.23
CA LYS A 322 4.19 16.19 0.78
C LYS A 322 5.13 15.03 0.40
N CYS A 323 5.48 14.94 -0.88
CA CYS A 323 6.41 13.95 -1.40
C CYS A 323 7.79 14.04 -0.74
N LEU A 324 8.32 15.27 -0.57
CA LEU A 324 9.56 15.52 0.16
C LEU A 324 9.47 14.98 1.60
N PHE A 325 8.40 15.31 2.31
CA PHE A 325 8.16 14.84 3.67
C PHE A 325 8.14 13.32 3.74
N HIS A 326 7.41 12.67 2.83
CA HIS A 326 7.33 11.20 2.79
C HIS A 326 8.69 10.55 2.54
N PHE A 327 9.49 11.05 1.58
CA PHE A 327 10.83 10.49 1.33
C PHE A 327 11.81 10.72 2.47
N GLN A 328 11.77 11.88 3.14
CA GLN A 328 12.64 12.16 4.30
C GLN A 328 12.34 11.25 5.50
N HIS A 329 11.12 10.72 5.59
CA HIS A 329 10.69 9.82 6.64
C HIS A 329 10.54 8.37 6.16
N ALA A 330 10.95 8.08 4.93
CA ALA A 330 10.85 6.76 4.35
C ALA A 330 12.00 5.86 4.80
N GLU A 331 11.69 4.61 5.12
CA GLU A 331 12.68 3.57 5.41
C GLU A 331 12.27 2.26 4.71
N ALA A 332 13.14 1.75 3.86
CA ALA A 332 12.98 0.46 3.20
C ALA A 332 13.56 -0.66 4.08
N THR A 333 12.77 -1.71 4.31
CA THR A 333 13.18 -2.88 5.11
C THR A 333 12.84 -4.16 4.38
N TYR A 334 13.75 -5.13 4.40
CA TYR A 334 13.45 -6.48 3.92
C TYR A 334 12.70 -7.25 5.00
N ASP A 335 11.50 -7.73 4.67
CA ASP A 335 10.72 -8.55 5.58
C ASP A 335 10.91 -10.04 5.25
N PRO A 336 11.50 -10.85 6.15
CA PRO A 336 11.79 -12.25 5.88
C PRO A 336 10.54 -13.13 5.80
N ARG A 337 9.39 -12.70 6.33
CA ARG A 337 8.13 -13.47 6.32
C ARG A 337 7.38 -13.28 5.00
N THR A 338 7.41 -12.08 4.43
CA THR A 338 6.83 -11.82 3.10
C THR A 338 7.83 -12.05 1.96
N GLN A 339 9.13 -12.07 2.27
CA GLN A 339 10.22 -12.04 1.30
C GLN A 339 10.03 -10.89 0.29
N TRP A 340 9.57 -9.74 0.78
CA TRP A 340 9.35 -8.51 0.03
C TRP A 340 9.99 -7.34 0.77
N ILE A 341 10.14 -6.21 0.08
CA ILE A 341 10.61 -4.97 0.68
C ILE A 341 9.40 -4.16 1.17
N HIS A 342 9.43 -3.72 2.42
CA HIS A 342 8.43 -2.85 3.02
C HIS A 342 9.03 -1.46 3.15
N VAL A 343 8.44 -0.46 2.49
CA VAL A 343 8.85 0.94 2.61
C VAL A 343 7.86 1.67 3.51
N LYS A 344 8.29 1.95 4.73
CA LYS A 344 7.47 2.66 5.72
C LYS A 344 7.71 4.15 5.63
N THR A 345 6.66 4.96 5.74
CA THR A 345 6.79 6.42 5.87
C THR A 345 5.90 6.96 6.99
N ARG A 346 5.89 8.29 7.17
CA ARG A 346 4.98 8.99 8.09
C ARG A 346 3.98 9.81 7.29
N PRO A 347 2.69 9.78 7.65
CA PRO A 347 1.73 10.72 7.08
C PRO A 347 2.03 12.16 7.54
N LEU A 348 1.79 13.12 6.65
CA LEU A 348 1.95 14.53 6.92
C LEU A 348 0.68 15.08 7.55
N PHE A 349 0.80 15.61 8.77
CA PHE A 349 -0.30 16.25 9.51
C PHE A 349 -0.04 17.76 9.68
N PRO A 350 -1.09 18.59 9.88
CA PRO A 350 -0.98 20.07 9.88
C PRO A 350 0.03 20.68 10.85
N HIS A 351 0.34 20.00 11.96
CA HIS A 351 1.23 20.51 13.00
C HIS A 351 2.62 19.87 12.97
N VAL A 352 2.86 18.96 12.03
CA VAL A 352 4.15 18.30 11.89
C VAL A 352 5.07 19.23 11.10
N LYS A 353 6.29 19.40 11.61
CA LYS A 353 7.34 20.11 10.89
C LYS A 353 7.70 19.32 9.62
N GLU A 354 7.53 19.94 8.46
CA GLU A 354 7.76 19.28 7.17
C GLU A 354 9.24 19.01 6.91
N SER A 355 10.05 20.06 6.79
CA SER A 355 11.48 19.95 6.51
C SER A 355 12.19 21.25 6.89
N ASP A 356 13.44 21.13 7.34
CA ASP A 356 14.34 22.26 7.53
C ASP A 356 14.88 22.85 6.21
N SER A 357 14.83 22.09 5.12
CA SER A 357 15.34 22.52 3.81
C SER A 357 14.35 23.40 3.02
N LEU A 358 13.11 23.50 3.46
CA LEU A 358 12.07 24.26 2.78
C LEU A 358 12.23 25.76 3.03
N ALA A 359 12.23 26.54 1.94
CA ALA A 359 12.25 27.99 2.03
C ALA A 359 10.99 28.52 2.72
N GLU A 360 11.10 29.57 3.53
CA GLU A 360 9.98 30.16 4.29
C GLU A 360 8.77 30.51 3.41
N LYS A 361 9.00 30.99 2.19
CA LYS A 361 7.93 31.28 1.21
C LYS A 361 7.10 30.05 0.83
N SER A 362 7.71 28.87 0.80
CA SER A 362 6.99 27.62 0.52
C SER A 362 6.01 27.27 1.64
N LEU A 363 6.39 27.55 2.89
CA LEU A 363 5.59 27.26 4.08
C LEU A 363 4.37 28.16 4.22
N GLN A 364 4.35 29.31 3.54
CA GLN A 364 3.19 30.21 3.52
C GLN A 364 1.99 29.63 2.74
N ILE A 365 2.25 28.67 1.84
CA ILE A 365 1.21 27.94 1.12
C ILE A 365 0.60 26.94 2.10
N SER A 366 -0.69 27.09 2.37
CA SER A 366 -1.38 26.18 3.28
C SER A 366 -1.42 24.77 2.68
N LEU A 367 -0.95 23.78 3.43
CA LEU A 367 -1.07 22.37 3.02
C LEU A 367 -2.51 21.86 3.11
N PHE A 368 -3.26 22.40 4.05
CA PHE A 368 -4.64 22.02 4.32
C PHE A 368 -5.53 23.23 4.06
N GLU A 369 -6.75 23.03 3.59
CA GLU A 369 -7.79 24.05 3.80
C GLU A 369 -7.84 24.29 5.30
N LYS A 370 -7.37 25.48 5.70
CA LYS A 370 -7.30 25.90 7.10
C LYS A 370 -8.69 25.66 7.68
N ASP A 371 -8.79 24.75 8.65
CA ASP A 371 -9.98 24.35 9.44
C ASP A 371 -10.60 22.95 9.19
N VAL A 372 -10.13 22.10 8.27
CA VAL A 372 -10.85 20.81 7.98
C VAL A 372 -10.35 19.58 8.78
N MET A 373 -9.16 19.60 9.37
CA MET A 373 -8.63 18.46 10.16
C MET A 373 -9.13 18.43 11.62
N GLY A 374 -10.23 19.14 11.91
CA GLY A 374 -11.09 18.87 13.08
C GLY A 374 -12.14 17.77 12.81
N GLY A 375 -11.98 17.02 11.73
CA GLY A 375 -12.86 15.91 11.35
C GLY A 375 -12.80 14.73 12.33
N SER A 376 -13.77 13.82 12.24
CA SER A 376 -13.73 12.56 12.96
C SER A 376 -12.48 11.75 12.62
N SER A 377 -12.12 10.77 13.47
CA SER A 377 -11.04 9.80 13.21
C SER A 377 -11.07 9.26 11.77
N ASP A 378 -12.27 9.05 11.22
CA ASP A 378 -12.47 8.51 9.87
C ASP A 378 -11.93 9.41 8.75
N VAL A 379 -12.00 10.73 8.92
CA VAL A 379 -11.48 11.69 7.94
C VAL A 379 -9.96 11.64 7.94
N LEU A 380 -9.36 11.56 9.13
CA LEU A 380 -7.91 11.45 9.30
C LEU A 380 -7.37 10.14 8.71
N ASP A 381 -8.06 9.03 8.96
CA ASP A 381 -7.68 7.72 8.43
C ASP A 381 -7.79 7.69 6.90
N ARG A 382 -8.87 8.26 6.34
CA ARG A 382 -9.05 8.37 4.89
C ARG A 382 -7.94 9.19 4.24
N GLU A 383 -7.60 10.34 4.83
CA GLU A 383 -6.54 11.21 4.31
C GLU A 383 -5.18 10.51 4.40
N THR A 384 -4.90 9.87 5.53
CA THR A 384 -3.68 9.07 5.73
C THR A 384 -3.57 7.99 4.66
N ASN A 385 -4.64 7.23 4.40
CA ASN A 385 -4.64 6.20 3.37
C ASN A 385 -4.41 6.76 1.96
N LEU A 386 -4.97 7.93 1.66
CA LEU A 386 -4.74 8.60 0.38
C LEU A 386 -3.27 8.97 0.22
N GLN A 387 -2.66 9.55 1.27
CA GLN A 387 -1.24 9.88 1.27
C GLN A 387 -0.35 8.64 1.05
N ILE A 388 -0.66 7.50 1.69
CA ILE A 388 0.13 6.26 1.50
C ILE A 388 -0.04 5.68 0.09
N LYS A 389 -1.23 5.81 -0.52
CA LYS A 389 -1.44 5.41 -1.92
C LYS A 389 -0.62 6.28 -2.88
N GLU A 390 -0.66 7.59 -2.68
CA GLU A 390 0.12 8.55 -3.47
C GLU A 390 1.62 8.33 -3.30
N PHE A 391 2.07 8.08 -2.07
CA PHE A 391 3.46 7.72 -1.79
C PHE A 391 3.91 6.49 -2.61
N GLY A 392 3.06 5.48 -2.76
CA GLY A 392 3.34 4.32 -3.61
C GLY A 392 3.54 4.68 -5.08
N ASP A 393 2.76 5.62 -5.62
CA ASP A 393 2.89 6.11 -6.99
C ASP A 393 4.12 7.04 -7.14
N GLU A 394 4.46 7.81 -6.10
CA GLU A 394 5.62 8.68 -6.04
C GLU A 394 6.93 7.89 -6.02
N LEU A 395 7.00 6.78 -5.26
CA LEU A 395 8.16 5.87 -5.27
C LEU A 395 8.47 5.38 -6.69
N GLN A 396 7.45 5.08 -7.49
CA GLN A 396 7.63 4.64 -8.89
C GLN A 396 7.96 5.80 -9.83
N THR A 397 7.46 7.00 -9.53
CA THR A 397 7.67 8.20 -10.37
C THR A 397 9.07 8.79 -10.20
N TYR A 398 9.56 8.83 -8.97
CA TYR A 398 10.86 9.42 -8.60
C TYR A 398 11.96 8.37 -8.47
N GLY A 399 11.60 7.11 -8.21
CA GLY A 399 12.51 5.99 -8.17
C GLY A 399 13.26 5.84 -9.49
N GLN A 400 14.56 5.66 -9.34
CA GLN A 400 15.50 5.37 -10.41
C GLN A 400 15.97 3.92 -10.25
N HIS A 401 17.16 3.64 -10.78
CA HIS A 401 17.87 2.35 -10.81
C HIS A 401 17.22 1.16 -10.09
N HIS A 402 17.36 1.05 -8.76
CA HIS A 402 16.90 -0.12 -8.02
C HIS A 402 15.39 -0.13 -7.84
N PHE A 403 14.75 1.03 -7.64
CA PHE A 403 13.29 1.11 -7.54
C PHE A 403 12.58 0.59 -8.79
N LYS A 404 13.21 0.68 -9.98
CA LYS A 404 12.67 0.10 -11.24
C LYS A 404 12.64 -1.43 -11.25
N GLU A 405 13.34 -2.09 -10.34
CA GLU A 405 13.31 -3.55 -10.17
C GLU A 405 12.13 -4.00 -9.31
N PHE A 406 11.38 -3.07 -8.72
CA PHE A 406 10.25 -3.34 -7.84
C PHE A 406 8.99 -2.61 -8.29
N GLU A 407 7.84 -3.17 -7.95
CA GLU A 407 6.54 -2.57 -8.24
C GLU A 407 5.72 -2.35 -6.97
N SER A 408 4.96 -1.26 -6.96
CA SER A 408 4.08 -0.88 -5.86
C SER A 408 2.60 -0.82 -6.25
N PHE A 409 2.24 -0.98 -7.53
CA PHE A 409 0.88 -0.75 -8.03
C PHE A 409 -0.16 -1.64 -7.36
N HIS A 410 0.25 -2.84 -6.93
CA HIS A 410 -0.63 -3.74 -6.19
C HIS A 410 -1.10 -3.20 -4.82
N ASN A 411 -0.47 -2.17 -4.25
CA ASN A 411 -0.91 -1.49 -3.02
C ASN A 411 -2.06 -0.51 -3.27
N ASN A 412 -2.25 -0.07 -4.51
CA ASN A 412 -3.20 0.97 -4.86
C ASN A 412 -4.48 0.37 -5.45
N ASP A 413 -5.60 0.58 -4.75
CA ASP A 413 -6.89 0.01 -5.12
C ASP A 413 -7.48 0.54 -6.44
N SER A 414 -6.96 1.66 -6.95
CA SER A 414 -7.35 2.18 -8.26
C SER A 414 -6.85 1.29 -9.40
N TYR A 415 -5.78 0.52 -9.17
CA TYR A 415 -5.22 -0.41 -10.15
C TYR A 415 -5.83 -1.82 -10.04
N GLU A 416 -5.92 -2.48 -11.18
CA GLU A 416 -6.20 -3.92 -11.30
C GLU A 416 -5.10 -4.59 -12.11
N GLU A 417 -4.70 -5.81 -11.72
CA GLU A 417 -3.67 -6.59 -12.39
C GLU A 417 -4.29 -7.49 -13.46
N PHE A 418 -3.78 -7.36 -14.69
CA PHE A 418 -4.13 -8.19 -15.82
C PHE A 418 -2.90 -8.95 -16.34
N GLU A 419 -3.14 -10.16 -16.81
CA GLU A 419 -2.21 -10.98 -17.56
C GLU A 419 -2.49 -10.79 -19.05
N PHE A 420 -1.54 -10.17 -19.76
CA PHE A 420 -1.58 -9.99 -21.20
C PHE A 420 -0.65 -11.00 -21.87
N LYS A 421 -1.20 -11.84 -22.74
CA LYS A 421 -0.43 -12.83 -23.53
C LYS A 421 -0.49 -12.52 -25.01
N TYR A 422 0.62 -12.66 -25.72
CA TYR A 422 0.68 -12.54 -27.18
C TYR A 422 1.85 -13.34 -27.78
N PRO A 423 1.77 -13.80 -29.04
CA PRO A 423 2.80 -14.67 -29.63
C PRO A 423 4.20 -14.07 -29.72
N TYR A 424 5.23 -14.90 -29.57
CA TYR A 424 6.64 -14.52 -29.75
C TYR A 424 7.01 -14.11 -31.19
N THR A 425 6.13 -14.38 -32.17
CA THR A 425 6.25 -13.88 -33.55
C THR A 425 5.94 -12.38 -33.67
N ILE A 426 5.50 -11.74 -32.59
CA ILE A 426 5.13 -10.33 -32.53
C ILE A 426 6.16 -9.59 -31.68
N THR A 427 6.69 -8.48 -32.20
CA THR A 427 7.65 -7.66 -31.44
C THR A 427 6.98 -7.00 -30.22
N PRO A 428 7.72 -6.69 -29.14
CA PRO A 428 7.17 -6.00 -27.98
C PRO A 428 6.40 -4.71 -28.33
N ASP A 429 6.94 -3.87 -29.23
CA ASP A 429 6.28 -2.64 -29.68
C ASP A 429 4.93 -2.91 -30.34
N MET A 430 4.85 -3.96 -31.16
CA MET A 430 3.58 -4.37 -31.77
C MET A 430 2.64 -4.98 -30.71
N GLY A 431 3.17 -5.69 -29.71
CA GLY A 431 2.44 -6.15 -28.54
C GLY A 431 1.75 -5.01 -27.78
N LEU A 432 2.42 -3.86 -27.62
CA LEU A 432 1.84 -2.65 -27.02
C LEU A 432 0.66 -2.10 -27.83
N ASN A 433 0.79 -2.07 -29.17
CA ASN A 433 -0.30 -1.64 -30.05
C ASN A 433 -1.51 -2.59 -29.96
N ILE A 434 -1.25 -3.89 -29.85
CA ILE A 434 -2.30 -4.90 -29.64
C ILE A 434 -2.96 -4.70 -28.28
N LEU A 435 -2.19 -4.47 -27.20
CA LEU A 435 -2.74 -4.13 -25.89
C LEU A 435 -3.63 -2.89 -25.94
N GLY A 436 -3.18 -1.81 -26.59
CA GLY A 436 -4.01 -0.62 -26.81
C GLY A 436 -5.32 -0.93 -27.54
N SER A 437 -5.29 -1.90 -28.46
CA SER A 437 -6.50 -2.38 -29.16
C SER A 437 -7.46 -3.17 -28.25
N HIS A 438 -6.95 -3.90 -27.24
CA HIS A 438 -7.79 -4.57 -26.22
C HIS A 438 -8.52 -3.58 -25.32
N LEU A 439 -7.87 -2.45 -25.03
CA LEU A 439 -8.42 -1.43 -24.13
C LEU A 439 -9.44 -0.52 -24.82
N GLY A 440 -9.41 -0.46 -26.16
CA GLY A 440 -10.17 0.50 -26.95
C GLY A 440 -9.59 1.91 -26.77
N GLY A 441 -9.72 2.77 -27.78
CA GLY A 441 -9.18 4.14 -27.72
C GLY A 441 -9.66 5.01 -26.54
N ASP A 442 -10.59 4.50 -25.72
CA ASP A 442 -11.13 5.12 -24.52
C ASP A 442 -10.23 4.98 -23.27
N CYS A 443 -9.21 4.11 -23.26
CA CYS A 443 -8.24 4.06 -22.17
C CYS A 443 -6.82 4.43 -22.67
N PRO A 444 -6.44 5.73 -22.59
CA PRO A 444 -5.11 6.24 -22.91
C PRO A 444 -3.95 5.47 -22.26
N SER A 445 -2.77 5.52 -22.89
CA SER A 445 -1.55 4.88 -22.38
C SER A 445 -1.13 5.36 -21.00
N GLU A 446 -1.50 6.58 -20.61
CA GLU A 446 -1.23 7.11 -19.28
C GLU A 446 -2.03 6.42 -18.16
N TYR A 447 -3.08 5.66 -18.48
CA TYR A 447 -3.93 4.98 -17.50
C TYR A 447 -3.50 3.53 -17.24
N TRP A 448 -2.48 3.05 -17.94
CA TRP A 448 -1.96 1.72 -17.71
C TRP A 448 -0.44 1.69 -17.60
N ARG A 449 0.05 0.69 -16.89
CA ARG A 449 1.48 0.48 -16.64
C ARG A 449 1.82 -0.96 -16.97
N ILE A 450 2.88 -1.13 -17.72
CA ILE A 450 3.46 -2.44 -17.95
C ILE A 450 4.62 -2.58 -16.99
N ASN A 451 4.53 -3.63 -16.19
CA ASN A 451 5.55 -3.97 -15.22
C ASN A 451 6.33 -5.23 -15.68
N SER A 452 6.36 -5.45 -16.99
CA SER A 452 7.12 -6.54 -17.60
C SER A 452 8.08 -6.07 -18.69
N VAL A 453 9.30 -6.58 -18.65
CA VAL A 453 10.38 -6.46 -19.61
C VAL A 453 10.24 -7.63 -20.57
N PRO A 454 10.37 -7.39 -21.88
CA PRO A 454 10.40 -8.46 -22.86
C PRO A 454 11.48 -9.49 -22.53
N GLN A 455 11.07 -10.74 -22.36
CA GLN A 455 11.99 -11.85 -22.11
C GLN A 455 12.39 -12.50 -23.42
N VAL A 456 13.70 -12.71 -23.62
CA VAL A 456 14.21 -13.61 -24.66
C VAL A 456 14.09 -15.04 -24.10
N PRO A 457 13.26 -15.90 -24.68
CA PRO A 457 12.94 -17.17 -24.06
C PRO A 457 14.14 -18.11 -24.21
N GLN A 458 14.56 -18.75 -23.13
CA GLN A 458 15.66 -19.74 -23.16
C GLN A 458 15.24 -21.05 -23.85
N TYR A 459 13.94 -21.30 -23.92
CA TYR A 459 13.32 -22.47 -24.54
C TYR A 459 12.18 -22.03 -25.46
N SER A 460 11.70 -22.92 -26.33
CA SER A 460 10.55 -22.61 -27.19
C SER A 460 9.32 -22.27 -26.35
N GLN A 461 8.97 -20.99 -26.30
CA GLN A 461 7.73 -20.49 -25.73
C GLN A 461 6.85 -19.95 -26.86
N GLU A 462 5.55 -20.21 -26.79
CA GLU A 462 4.61 -19.76 -27.82
C GLU A 462 4.27 -18.27 -27.66
N ASN A 463 4.14 -17.81 -26.41
CA ASN A 463 3.64 -16.47 -26.09
C ASN A 463 4.54 -15.75 -25.08
N HIS A 464 4.70 -14.45 -25.30
CA HIS A 464 5.05 -13.51 -24.24
C HIS A 464 3.92 -13.45 -23.20
N GLU A 465 4.28 -13.33 -21.93
CA GLU A 465 3.34 -13.07 -20.83
C GLU A 465 3.76 -11.79 -20.10
N ILE A 466 2.87 -10.80 -20.09
CA ILE A 466 3.10 -9.47 -19.53
C ILE A 466 2.07 -9.17 -18.45
N GLN A 467 2.55 -8.62 -17.33
CA GLN A 467 1.72 -8.05 -16.28
C GLN A 467 1.40 -6.59 -16.61
N VAL A 468 0.10 -6.31 -16.72
CA VAL A 468 -0.44 -4.98 -17.02
C VAL A 468 -1.29 -4.51 -15.85
N TYR A 469 -0.99 -3.34 -15.32
CA TYR A 469 -1.81 -2.67 -14.33
C TYR A 469 -2.67 -1.61 -15.00
N LEU A 470 -4.00 -1.69 -14.84
CA LEU A 470 -4.93 -0.69 -15.37
C LEU A 470 -5.46 0.18 -14.22
N ASN A 471 -5.27 1.51 -14.31
CA ASN A 471 -5.95 2.48 -13.46
C ASN A 471 -7.39 2.61 -13.93
N MET A 472 -8.23 1.78 -13.33
CA MET A 472 -9.60 1.69 -13.76
C MET A 472 -10.42 2.91 -13.32
N GLU A 473 -10.01 3.66 -12.28
CA GLU A 473 -10.70 4.91 -11.92
C GLU A 473 -10.62 5.89 -13.10
N GLN A 474 -9.44 6.02 -13.71
CA GLN A 474 -9.21 6.87 -14.87
C GLN A 474 -9.88 6.31 -16.14
N CYS A 475 -9.75 5.01 -16.43
CA CYS A 475 -10.44 4.43 -17.60
C CYS A 475 -11.97 4.65 -17.51
N ASN A 476 -12.56 4.78 -16.31
CA ASN A 476 -14.00 5.06 -16.17
C ASN A 476 -14.35 6.53 -16.36
N LYS A 477 -13.53 7.46 -15.84
CA LYS A 477 -13.75 8.91 -16.03
C LYS A 477 -13.78 9.27 -17.52
N ALA A 478 -12.87 8.70 -18.32
CA ALA A 478 -12.82 8.94 -19.76
C ALA A 478 -14.09 8.48 -20.51
N LYS A 479 -14.69 7.35 -20.12
CA LYS A 479 -15.95 6.86 -20.72
C LYS A 479 -17.12 7.83 -20.49
N HIS A 480 -17.14 8.53 -19.36
CA HIS A 480 -18.17 9.52 -19.04
C HIS A 480 -17.91 10.90 -19.66
N MET A 481 -16.65 11.23 -19.97
CA MET A 481 -16.29 12.52 -20.56
C MET A 481 -16.32 12.54 -22.09
N ASN A 482 -16.54 11.41 -22.78
CA ASN A 482 -16.65 11.39 -24.24
C ASN A 482 -18.03 11.92 -24.69
N PRO A 483 -18.16 13.16 -25.19
CA PRO A 483 -19.45 13.79 -25.49
C PRO A 483 -20.16 13.15 -26.69
N PHE A 484 -19.50 12.26 -27.42
CA PHE A 484 -20.07 11.50 -28.53
C PHE A 484 -20.79 10.22 -28.10
N ASN A 485 -20.68 9.82 -26.83
CA ASN A 485 -21.57 8.82 -26.23
C ASN A 485 -22.84 9.50 -25.67
N MET A 486 -23.59 10.18 -26.53
CA MET A 486 -24.97 10.56 -26.21
C MET A 486 -25.76 9.27 -25.96
N PRO A 487 -26.54 9.18 -24.86
CA PRO A 487 -27.42 8.04 -24.65
C PRO A 487 -28.39 7.96 -25.82
N LYS A 488 -28.33 6.87 -26.59
CA LYS A 488 -29.43 6.52 -27.50
C LYS A 488 -30.72 6.53 -26.67
N PRO A 489 -31.81 7.16 -27.14
CA PRO A 489 -33.05 7.23 -26.38
C PRO A 489 -33.50 5.81 -26.03
N LYS A 490 -33.42 5.45 -24.74
CA LYS A 490 -33.96 4.18 -24.27
C LYS A 490 -35.49 4.31 -24.20
N PRO A 491 -36.25 3.32 -24.68
CA PRO A 491 -37.69 3.26 -24.45
C PRO A 491 -37.96 3.15 -22.95
N GLN A 492 -38.97 3.88 -22.49
CA GLN A 492 -39.42 3.97 -21.10
C GLN A 492 -39.86 2.60 -20.58
N PHE A 493 -39.03 1.93 -19.77
CA PHE A 493 -39.51 0.95 -18.79
C PHE A 493 -38.61 0.94 -17.54
N HIS A 494 -39.32 0.95 -16.40
CA HIS A 494 -38.99 0.78 -14.98
C HIS A 494 -37.53 0.87 -14.45
N PHE A 495 -37.44 1.60 -13.33
CA PHE A 495 -36.35 1.66 -12.38
C PHE A 495 -35.95 0.26 -11.86
N GLU A 496 -34.79 -0.22 -12.29
CA GLU A 496 -33.95 -1.15 -11.54
C GLU A 496 -32.56 -0.52 -11.40
N ASN A 497 -31.96 -0.69 -10.22
CA ASN A 497 -30.64 -0.18 -9.82
C ASN A 497 -29.59 -0.32 -10.93
N GLN A 498 -29.34 0.75 -11.67
CA GLN A 498 -28.18 0.86 -12.55
C GLN A 498 -26.96 1.16 -11.70
N THR A 499 -26.47 0.13 -10.99
CA THR A 499 -25.05 0.07 -10.66
C THR A 499 -24.32 0.14 -12.00
N THR A 500 -23.57 1.22 -12.24
CA THR A 500 -22.79 1.42 -13.46
C THR A 500 -21.92 0.20 -13.72
N GLN A 501 -22.37 -0.68 -14.62
CA GLN A 501 -21.70 -1.93 -14.91
C GLN A 501 -20.39 -1.58 -15.60
N PHE A 502 -19.28 -1.76 -14.89
CA PHE A 502 -17.94 -1.59 -15.44
C PHE A 502 -17.79 -2.50 -16.66
N SER A 503 -17.62 -1.94 -17.85
CA SER A 503 -17.22 -2.75 -19.01
C SER A 503 -15.75 -3.10 -18.85
N MET A 504 -15.50 -4.33 -18.42
CA MET A 504 -14.18 -4.96 -18.42
C MET A 504 -13.59 -4.90 -19.83
N PRO A 505 -12.25 -4.74 -19.98
CA PRO A 505 -11.59 -4.95 -21.25
C PRO A 505 -12.00 -6.29 -21.87
N ALA A 506 -12.04 -6.37 -23.19
CA ALA A 506 -12.39 -7.61 -23.87
C ALA A 506 -11.40 -8.72 -23.47
N GLU A 507 -11.90 -9.80 -22.84
CA GLU A 507 -11.05 -10.91 -22.39
C GLU A 507 -10.32 -11.60 -23.55
N VAL A 508 -10.91 -11.51 -24.74
CA VAL A 508 -10.36 -12.03 -26.00
C VAL A 508 -10.55 -10.99 -27.09
N ASN A 509 -9.44 -10.45 -27.59
CA ASN A 509 -9.39 -9.79 -28.88
C ASN A 509 -8.66 -10.76 -29.81
N LEU A 510 -9.41 -11.52 -30.61
CA LEU A 510 -8.90 -12.59 -31.49
C LEU A 510 -7.94 -12.10 -32.59
N ARG A 511 -7.56 -10.81 -32.58
CA ARG A 511 -6.49 -10.30 -33.42
C ARG A 511 -5.17 -10.88 -32.94
N VAL A 512 -4.56 -11.70 -33.81
CA VAL A 512 -3.19 -12.19 -33.71
C VAL A 512 -2.92 -13.11 -32.49
N GLY A 513 -3.93 -13.81 -31.97
CA GLY A 513 -3.76 -14.80 -30.90
C GLY A 513 -3.46 -14.23 -29.51
N SER A 514 -3.70 -12.93 -29.29
CA SER A 514 -3.47 -12.28 -28.00
C SER A 514 -4.65 -12.39 -27.03
N THR A 515 -4.38 -12.38 -25.72
CA THR A 515 -5.41 -12.40 -24.67
C THR A 515 -5.08 -11.42 -23.56
N LEU A 516 -6.08 -10.73 -23.01
CA LEU A 516 -5.94 -9.88 -21.82
C LEU A 516 -6.89 -10.40 -20.76
N ARG A 517 -6.37 -10.95 -19.66
CA ARG A 517 -7.17 -11.64 -18.64
C ARG A 517 -6.98 -10.99 -17.29
N LEU A 518 -8.07 -10.77 -16.57
CA LEU A 518 -7.98 -10.40 -15.16
C LEU A 518 -7.38 -11.59 -14.39
N LYS A 519 -6.37 -11.33 -13.55
CA LYS A 519 -5.62 -12.38 -12.85
C LYS A 519 -6.49 -13.14 -11.84
N ASP A 520 -7.36 -12.42 -11.13
CA ASP A 520 -8.25 -12.97 -10.10
C ASP A 520 -9.51 -13.61 -10.73
N LYS A 521 -9.37 -14.76 -11.41
CA LYS A 521 -10.47 -15.44 -12.12
C LYS A 521 -11.60 -15.93 -11.20
N GLY A 522 -12.60 -15.09 -10.99
CA GLY A 522 -13.82 -15.44 -10.25
C GLY A 522 -13.61 -15.67 -8.75
N PHE A 523 -12.49 -15.20 -8.19
CA PHE A 523 -12.25 -15.15 -6.76
C PHE A 523 -12.14 -13.71 -6.31
N CYS A 524 -12.90 -13.34 -5.29
CA CYS A 524 -12.89 -12.00 -4.75
C CYS A 524 -11.92 -11.93 -3.56
N SER A 525 -10.81 -11.23 -3.74
CA SER A 525 -9.84 -10.97 -2.67
C SER A 525 -10.36 -10.02 -1.56
N ASN A 526 -11.59 -9.50 -1.65
CA ASN A 526 -12.22 -8.70 -0.58
C ASN A 526 -13.09 -9.55 0.36
N CYS A 527 -13.88 -10.48 -0.15
CA CYS A 527 -14.76 -11.30 0.70
C CYS A 527 -14.36 -12.78 0.72
N TYR A 528 -13.26 -13.14 0.05
CA TYR A 528 -12.75 -14.50 -0.10
C TYR A 528 -13.78 -15.46 -0.71
N ALA A 529 -14.71 -14.94 -1.52
CA ALA A 529 -15.76 -15.70 -2.18
C ALA A 529 -15.50 -15.93 -3.67
N LYS A 530 -16.03 -17.05 -4.16
CA LYS A 530 -16.05 -17.38 -5.59
C LYS A 530 -17.24 -16.70 -6.30
N GLY A 531 -17.14 -16.54 -7.61
CA GLY A 531 -18.22 -16.08 -8.48
C GLY A 531 -18.27 -14.58 -8.76
N HIS A 532 -17.36 -13.79 -8.19
CA HIS A 532 -17.25 -12.35 -8.52
C HIS A 532 -15.84 -11.82 -8.26
N HIS A 533 -15.56 -10.62 -8.77
CA HIS A 533 -14.29 -9.92 -8.58
C HIS A 533 -14.40 -8.81 -7.53
N ARG A 534 -13.25 -8.32 -7.05
CA ARG A 534 -13.12 -7.23 -6.07
C ARG A 534 -14.09 -6.06 -6.28
N ARG A 535 -14.26 -5.64 -7.54
CA ARG A 535 -15.08 -4.47 -7.91
C ARG A 535 -16.57 -4.70 -7.86
N ASN A 536 -16.99 -5.93 -8.14
CA ASN A 536 -18.39 -6.37 -8.10
C ASN A 536 -18.76 -6.89 -6.71
N CYS A 537 -17.83 -6.83 -5.76
CA CYS A 537 -18.06 -7.21 -4.39
C CYS A 537 -18.92 -6.16 -3.71
N THR A 538 -20.10 -6.58 -3.25
CA THR A 538 -20.99 -5.78 -2.40
C THR A 538 -20.60 -5.84 -0.93
N ALA A 539 -19.70 -6.76 -0.55
CA ALA A 539 -19.10 -6.72 0.77
C ALA A 539 -18.30 -5.42 0.91
N PRO A 540 -18.21 -4.85 2.13
CA PRO A 540 -17.42 -3.65 2.38
C PRO A 540 -16.03 -3.80 1.74
N LYS A 541 -15.70 -2.88 0.83
CA LYS A 541 -14.42 -2.91 0.11
C LYS A 541 -13.33 -2.54 1.11
N TYR A 542 -12.62 -3.54 1.60
CA TYR A 542 -11.56 -3.39 2.60
C TYR A 542 -12.09 -2.84 3.94
N GLY A 543 -11.49 -3.26 5.04
CA GLY A 543 -11.89 -2.82 6.37
C GLY A 543 -11.46 -1.43 6.75
N PHE A 544 -11.76 -0.46 5.90
CA PHE A 544 -12.12 0.84 6.41
C PHE A 544 -13.63 0.81 6.47
N ALA A 545 -14.19 0.92 7.67
CA ALA A 545 -15.62 0.96 7.86
C ALA A 545 -16.25 1.98 6.88
N LEU A 546 -16.92 1.50 5.83
CA LEU A 546 -18.22 2.09 5.59
C LEU A 546 -19.04 1.60 6.77
N PRO A 547 -19.56 2.51 7.62
CA PRO A 547 -20.24 2.12 8.83
C PRO A 547 -21.28 1.07 8.46
N VAL A 548 -21.31 -0.01 9.23
CA VAL A 548 -22.61 -0.62 9.53
C VAL A 548 -23.44 0.57 9.98
N GLU A 549 -24.41 1.00 9.17
CA GLU A 549 -25.49 1.81 9.68
C GLU A 549 -25.98 1.03 10.90
N LYS A 550 -25.57 1.48 12.10
CA LYS A 550 -26.30 1.14 13.31
C LYS A 550 -27.67 1.64 12.97
N SER A 551 -28.53 0.71 12.56
CA SER A 551 -29.94 0.93 12.36
C SER A 551 -30.36 1.88 13.46
N LEU A 552 -30.69 3.11 13.08
CA LEU A 552 -31.27 4.08 13.98
C LEU A 552 -32.42 3.32 14.63
N GLN A 553 -32.22 2.89 15.88
CA GLN A 553 -33.33 2.59 16.75
C GLN A 553 -34.16 3.85 16.66
N LYS A 554 -35.35 3.73 16.08
CA LYS A 554 -36.38 4.76 16.11
C LYS A 554 -36.40 5.30 17.53
N VAL A 555 -35.82 6.48 17.73
CA VAL A 555 -36.16 7.31 18.85
C VAL A 555 -37.58 7.75 18.53
N GLU A 556 -38.54 7.00 19.05
CA GLU A 556 -39.92 7.43 19.07
C GLU A 556 -39.95 8.76 19.83
N CYS A 557 -40.16 9.86 19.10
CA CYS A 557 -40.45 11.14 19.71
C CYS A 557 -41.70 10.96 20.58
N PRO A 558 -41.68 11.31 21.88
CA PRO A 558 -42.87 11.27 22.69
C PRO A 558 -43.88 12.28 22.14
N THR A 559 -45.05 11.78 21.73
CA THR A 559 -46.22 12.59 21.44
C THR A 559 -46.59 13.42 22.68
N PRO A 560 -46.74 14.74 22.58
CA PRO A 560 -47.26 15.53 23.69
C PRO A 560 -48.77 15.30 23.78
N ASN A 561 -49.17 14.41 24.69
CA ASN A 561 -50.54 14.35 25.14
C ASN A 561 -50.73 15.27 26.35
N SER A 562 -51.57 16.27 26.11
CA SER A 562 -52.70 16.64 26.96
C SER A 562 -52.51 17.77 27.98
N THR A 563 -53.45 18.72 27.84
CA THR A 563 -54.20 19.37 28.93
C THR A 563 -53.57 20.58 29.60
N ILE A 564 -54.01 21.76 29.17
CA ILE A 564 -54.34 22.84 30.11
C ILE A 564 -55.82 23.14 29.90
N GLY A 565 -56.61 22.78 30.92
CA GLY A 565 -57.99 23.24 31.07
C GLY A 565 -58.00 24.57 31.81
N PHE A 566 -58.94 25.41 31.37
CA PHE A 566 -59.46 26.67 31.95
C PHE A 566 -58.47 27.73 32.45
#